data_AF-A0A352PWY9-F1
#
_entry.id   AF-A0A352PWY9-F1
#
_cell.length_a   1.000
_cell.length_b   1.000
_cell.length_c   1.000
_cell.angle_alpha   90.00
_cell.angle_beta   90.00
_cell.angle_gamma   90.00
#
_symmetry.space_group_name_H-M   'P 1'
#
loop_
_entity.id
_entity.type
_entity.pdbx_description
1 polymer ?
#
loop_
_entity_poly.entity_id
_entity_poly.type
_entity_poly.pdbx_seq_one_letter_code
_entity_poly.pdbx_strand_id
1 'polypeptide(L)'
;FDLLFTDQTMPQMTGAELARQVLALRAGMPIILCTGFSETIDAESARQMGIRDLLTKPLVMTEVARVVRRVLDPDNSEPTN
;
A
#
# COMPACT_ATOMS: atom_id res chain seq x y z
N PHE A 1 3.93 -14.61 4.24
CA PHE A 1 4.01 -13.20 3.79
C PHE A 1 3.01 -12.40 4.58
N ASP A 2 3.42 -11.22 5.04
CA ASP A 2 2.66 -10.41 6.00
C ASP A 2 2.34 -9.01 5.45
N LEU A 3 2.89 -8.69 4.28
CA LEU A 3 2.73 -7.43 3.56
C LEU A 3 2.97 -7.68 2.08
N LEU A 4 2.16 -7.05 1.23
CA LEU A 4 2.44 -6.87 -0.20
C LEU A 4 2.91 -5.42 -0.42
N PHE A 5 4.10 -5.27 -1.00
CA PHE A 5 4.59 -4.00 -1.52
C PHE A 5 4.69 -4.13 -3.04
N THR A 6 3.95 -3.31 -3.79
CA THR A 6 3.90 -3.42 -5.25
C THR A 6 3.98 -2.06 -5.93
N ASP A 7 4.50 -2.05 -7.15
CA ASP A 7 4.46 -0.87 -8.01
C ASP A 7 3.13 -0.79 -8.76
N GLN A 8 2.65 0.42 -9.03
CA GLN A 8 1.43 0.65 -9.80
C GLN A 8 1.68 0.46 -11.30
N THR A 9 2.82 0.91 -11.82
CA THR A 9 3.22 0.69 -13.21
C THR A 9 4.07 -0.57 -13.33
N MET A 10 3.46 -1.68 -13.74
CA MET A 10 4.18 -2.91 -14.09
C MET A 10 3.80 -3.36 -15.51
N PRO A 11 4.67 -4.12 -16.19
CA PRO A 11 4.28 -4.80 -17.42
C PRO A 11 3.10 -5.77 -17.16
N GLN A 12 2.17 -5.87 -18.11
CA GLN A 12 1.04 -6.81 -18.13
C GLN A 12 -0.12 -6.52 -17.15
N MET A 13 0.16 -6.04 -15.94
CA MET A 13 -0.88 -5.68 -14.95
C MET A 13 -0.45 -4.49 -14.11
N THR A 14 -1.40 -3.78 -13.54
CA THR A 14 -1.15 -2.70 -12.58
C THR A 14 -1.06 -3.21 -11.15
N GLY A 15 -0.43 -2.43 -10.28
CA GLY A 15 -0.37 -2.73 -8.84
C GLY A 15 -1.74 -2.78 -8.19
N ALA A 16 -2.67 -1.92 -8.63
CA ALA A 16 -4.06 -1.94 -8.20
C ALA A 16 -4.81 -3.22 -8.61
N GLU A 17 -4.59 -3.71 -9.83
CA GLU A 17 -5.16 -4.99 -10.28
C GLU A 17 -4.62 -6.17 -9.47
N LEU A 18 -3.31 -6.17 -9.21
CA LEU A 18 -2.69 -7.17 -8.34
C LEU A 18 -3.27 -7.10 -6.92
N ALA A 19 -3.40 -5.89 -6.36
CA ALA A 19 -3.96 -5.69 -5.03
C ALA A 19 -5.37 -6.26 -4.92
N ARG A 20 -6.22 -6.01 -5.92
CA ARG A 20 -7.58 -6.56 -5.98
C ARG A 20 -7.58 -8.09 -6.00
N GLN A 21 -6.69 -8.71 -6.78
CA GLN A 21 -6.59 -10.17 -6.83
C GLN A 21 -6.10 -10.76 -5.50
N VAL A 22 -5.11 -10.13 -4.86
CA VAL A 22 -4.60 -10.57 -3.56
C VAL A 22 -5.65 -10.43 -2.48
N LEU A 23 -6.41 -9.33 -2.45
CA LEU A 23 -7.48 -9.13 -1.47
C LEU A 23 -8.64 -10.10 -1.66
N ALA A 24 -8.93 -10.53 -2.89
CA ALA A 24 -9.91 -11.58 -3.15
C ALA A 24 -9.50 -12.95 -2.56
N LEU A 25 -8.18 -13.21 -2.48
CA LEU A 25 -7.64 -14.45 -1.88
C LEU A 25 -7.42 -14.32 -0.38
N ARG A 26 -7.04 -13.13 0.10
CA ARG A 26 -6.76 -12.83 1.51
C ARG A 26 -7.14 -11.38 1.82
N ALA A 27 -8.39 -11.16 2.19
CA ALA A 27 -8.97 -9.83 2.47
C ALA A 27 -8.23 -9.04 3.56
N GLY A 28 -7.54 -9.72 4.48
CA GLY A 28 -6.75 -9.09 5.54
C GLY A 28 -5.28 -8.82 5.18
N MET A 29 -4.83 -9.08 3.96
CA MET A 29 -3.44 -8.82 3.56
C MET A 29 -3.18 -7.32 3.52
N PRO A 30 -2.22 -6.78 4.30
CA PRO A 30 -1.82 -5.40 4.16
C PRO A 30 -1.13 -5.16 2.82
N ILE A 31 -1.47 -4.08 2.13
CA ILE A 31 -0.92 -3.74 0.81
C ILE A 31 -0.45 -2.28 0.82
N ILE A 32 0.79 -2.06 0.41
CA ILE A 32 1.35 -0.74 0.11
C ILE A 32 1.56 -0.67 -1.41
N LEU A 33 0.95 0.34 -2.03
CA LEU A 33 1.12 0.64 -3.45
C LEU A 33 2.16 1.75 -3.62
N CYS A 34 3.07 1.59 -4.57
CA CYS A 34 3.99 2.64 -4.99
C CYS A 34 3.52 3.22 -6.33
N THR A 35 3.49 4.54 -6.48
CA THR A 35 2.97 5.23 -7.68
C THR A 35 3.92 6.32 -8.16
N GLY A 36 4.00 6.51 -9.48
CA GLY A 36 4.72 7.63 -10.09
C GLY A 36 3.96 8.95 -10.01
N PHE A 37 4.66 10.06 -10.31
CA PHE A 37 4.10 11.43 -10.30
C PHE A 37 2.98 11.66 -11.34
N SER A 38 2.97 10.85 -12.40
CA SER A 38 2.04 10.96 -13.54
C SER A 38 0.85 10.01 -13.46
N GLU A 39 0.68 9.31 -12.35
CA GLU A 39 -0.33 8.28 -12.19
C GLU A 39 -1.53 8.78 -11.37
N THR A 40 -2.72 8.33 -11.76
CA THR A 40 -4.02 8.89 -11.36
C THR A 40 -4.61 8.26 -10.10
N ILE A 41 -3.92 7.34 -9.43
CA ILE A 41 -4.43 6.79 -8.17
C ILE A 41 -4.20 7.79 -7.06
N ASP A 42 -5.29 8.38 -6.59
CA ASP A 42 -5.31 9.13 -5.35
C ASP A 42 -5.45 8.19 -4.12
N ALA A 43 -5.17 8.75 -2.95
CA ALA A 43 -5.23 8.01 -1.70
C ALA A 43 -6.66 7.53 -1.36
N GLU A 44 -7.70 8.20 -1.84
CA GLU A 44 -9.08 7.82 -1.57
C GLU A 44 -9.47 6.56 -2.35
N SER A 45 -9.18 6.55 -3.65
CA SER A 45 -9.39 5.40 -4.54
C SER A 45 -8.60 4.19 -4.04
N ALA A 46 -7.34 4.39 -3.62
CA ALA A 46 -6.52 3.33 -3.04
C ALA A 46 -7.18 2.71 -1.80
N ARG A 47 -7.68 3.54 -0.87
CA ARG A 47 -8.38 3.04 0.33
C ARG A 47 -9.66 2.29 0.00
N GLN A 48 -10.45 2.77 -0.97
CA GLN A 48 -11.66 2.08 -1.41
C GLN A 48 -11.36 0.70 -2.01
N MET A 49 -10.18 0.53 -2.62
CA MET A 49 -9.68 -0.76 -3.10
C MET A 49 -9.12 -1.67 -2.01
N GLY A 50 -9.10 -1.24 -0.74
CA GLY A 50 -8.52 -2.00 0.38
C GLY A 50 -7.00 -1.90 0.51
N ILE A 51 -6.37 -0.98 -0.23
CA ILE A 51 -4.94 -0.69 -0.10
C ILE A 51 -4.72 0.12 1.18
N ARG A 52 -3.74 -0.29 2.00
CA ARG A 52 -3.48 0.31 3.32
C ARG A 52 -2.75 1.63 3.21
N ASP A 53 -1.84 1.75 2.26
CA ASP A 53 -1.07 2.98 2.05
C ASP A 53 -0.56 3.14 0.62
N LEU A 54 -0.26 4.39 0.27
CA LEU A 54 0.27 4.79 -1.03
C LEU A 54 1.59 5.56 -0.82
N LEU A 55 2.63 5.16 -1.54
CA LEU A 55 3.93 5.86 -1.56
C LEU A 55 4.19 6.42 -2.95
N THR A 56 4.57 7.69 -3.02
CA THR A 56 4.93 8.33 -4.28
C THR A 56 6.41 8.19 -4.56
N LYS A 57 6.75 8.00 -5.84
CA LYS A 57 8.15 8.00 -6.29
C LYS A 57 8.69 9.43 -6.36
N PRO A 58 9.98 9.66 -6.05
CA PRO A 58 10.99 8.66 -5.68
C PRO A 58 10.85 8.17 -4.24
N LEU A 59 11.03 6.86 -4.02
CA LEU A 59 10.92 6.26 -2.69
C LEU A 59 12.09 6.66 -1.79
N VAL A 60 11.79 7.28 -0.66
CA VAL A 60 12.76 7.55 0.40
C VAL A 60 12.70 6.43 1.44
N MET A 61 13.83 5.76 1.71
CA MET A 61 13.87 4.57 2.58
C MET A 61 13.34 4.82 4.00
N THR A 62 13.52 6.03 4.54
CA THR A 62 12.99 6.41 5.85
C THR A 62 11.46 6.45 5.85
N GLU A 63 10.85 6.87 4.74
CA GLU A 63 9.40 6.88 4.57
C GLU A 63 8.86 5.48 4.37
N VAL A 64 9.50 4.67 3.52
CA VAL A 64 9.16 3.25 3.34
C VAL A 64 9.18 2.53 4.68
N ALA A 65 10.25 2.67 5.46
CA ALA A 65 10.37 2.01 6.76
C ALA A 65 9.25 2.44 7.73
N ARG A 66 8.92 3.75 7.78
CA ARG A 66 7.83 4.28 8.61
C ARG A 66 6.48 3.69 8.20
N VAL A 67 6.20 3.64 6.90
CA VAL A 67 4.95 3.11 6.37
C VAL A 67 4.83 1.61 6.60
N VAL A 68 5.89 0.84 6.31
CA VAL A 68 5.92 -0.60 6.57
C VAL A 68 5.65 -0.89 8.05
N ARG A 69 6.30 -0.16 8.96
CA ARG A 69 6.07 -0.32 10.40
C ARG A 69 4.62 -0.04 10.77
N ARG A 70 4.06 1.08 10.29
CA ARG A 70 2.68 1.49 10.54
C ARG A 70 1.65 0.49 10.00
N VAL A 71 1.93 -0.13 8.85
CA VAL A 71 1.01 -1.07 8.20
C VAL A 71 1.05 -2.47 8.83
N LEU A 72 2.21 -2.86 9.38
CA LEU A 72 2.40 -4.15 10.03
C LEU A 72 2.03 -4.18 11.52
N ASP A 73 2.09 -3.04 12.21
CA ASP A 73 1.69 -2.94 13.62
C ASP A 73 0.14 -2.94 13.72
N PRO A 74 -0.49 -4.00 14.24
CA PRO A 74 -1.95 -4.13 14.27
C PRO A 74 -2.61 -3.21 15.30
N ASP A 75 -1.84 -2.69 16.27
CA ASP A 75 -2.30 -1.92 17.42
C ASP A 75 -1.19 -0.96 17.88
N ASN A 76 -1.19 0.26 17.36
CA ASN A 76 -0.75 1.39 18.16
C ASN A 76 -1.94 2.35 18.22
N SER A 77 -2.97 1.93 18.97
CA SER A 77 -3.76 2.86 19.77
C SER A 77 -2.81 3.91 20.28
N GLU A 78 -3.10 5.18 20.01
CA GLU A 78 -2.38 6.30 20.58
C GLU A 78 -2.06 5.99 22.05
N PRO A 79 -0.82 6.16 22.54
CA PRO A 79 -0.63 6.23 23.97
C PRO A 79 -1.50 7.39 24.42
N THR A 80 -2.61 7.07 25.08
CA THR A 80 -3.43 8.04 25.79
C THR A 80 -2.51 8.72 26.78
N ASN A 81 -2.15 9.97 26.50
CA ASN A 81 -1.53 10.87 27.46
C ASN A 81 -2.07 12.27 27.23
#